data_AF-A0A1C6XI63-F1
#
_entry.id   AF-A0A1C6XI63-F1
#
_cell.length_a   1.000
_cell.length_b   1.000
_cell.length_c   1.000
_cell.angle_alpha   90.00
_cell.angle_beta   90.00
_cell.angle_gamma   90.00
#
_symmetry.space_group_name_H-M   'P 1'
#
loop_
_entity.id
_entity.type
_entity.pdbx_description
1 polymer ?
#
loop_
_entity_poly.entity_id
_entity_poly.type
_entity_poly.pdbx_seq_one_letter_code
_entity_poly.pdbx_strand_id
1 'polypeptide(L)'
;MGNKQGKRKKYELCEIQYEKEFELKPPWQELIIWALEDLNASLNITIIKNIIEEIKDITASAESFFNITEGHCIGGFMFDNKYVTWASFLLTEIKSLKKVRYYIVPKLISEDEFWLKYFSTIKMIIVKHAFESKKQ
;
A
#
# COMPACT_ATOMS: atom_id res chain seq x y z
N MET A 1 9.60 33.97 58.22
CA MET A 1 10.77 34.47 57.45
C MET A 1 11.63 33.27 57.11
N GLY A 2 12.05 32.91 55.91
CA GLY A 2 11.88 33.44 54.57
C GLY A 2 12.67 32.49 53.65
N ASN A 3 12.08 32.15 52.50
CA ASN A 3 12.71 31.69 51.25
C ASN A 3 14.19 31.23 51.26
N LYS A 4 14.45 30.04 50.70
CA LYS A 4 15.19 29.95 49.43
C LYS A 4 15.05 28.59 48.77
N GLN A 5 14.55 28.68 47.54
CA GLN A 5 14.35 27.62 46.57
C GLN A 5 15.69 27.03 46.14
N GLY A 6 15.81 25.70 46.18
CA GLY A 6 16.80 24.95 45.41
C GLY A 6 16.05 24.04 44.44
N LYS A 7 15.56 24.61 43.33
CA LYS A 7 14.90 23.86 42.25
C LYS A 7 15.86 22.78 41.73
N ARG A 8 15.70 21.53 42.16
CA ARG A 8 16.22 20.38 41.40
C ARG A 8 15.46 20.37 40.09
N LYS A 9 16.09 20.85 39.01
CA LYS A 9 15.62 20.63 37.64
C LYS A 9 15.52 19.12 37.47
N LYS A 10 14.30 18.61 37.51
CA LYS A 10 13.97 17.26 37.09
C LYS A 10 14.29 17.25 35.59
N TYR A 11 15.38 16.60 35.21
CA TYR A 11 15.66 16.37 33.80
C TYR A 11 14.47 15.59 33.25
N GLU A 12 13.65 16.27 32.45
CA GLU A 12 12.72 15.60 31.55
C GLU A 12 13.60 14.77 30.63
N LEU A 13 13.63 13.46 30.89
CA LEU A 13 14.13 12.51 29.91
C LEU A 13 13.23 12.72 28.69
N CYS A 14 13.76 13.42 27.69
CA CYS A 14 13.20 13.42 26.36
C CYS A 14 13.12 11.95 25.99
N GLU A 15 11.93 11.37 26.08
CA GLU A 15 11.63 10.08 25.48
C GLU A 15 11.90 10.29 24.00
N ILE A 16 13.11 9.95 23.58
CA ILE A 16 13.41 9.75 22.17
C ILE A 16 12.49 8.60 21.79
N GLN A 17 11.31 8.96 21.28
CA GLN A 17 10.42 8.04 20.61
C GLN A 17 11.26 7.51 19.46
N TYR A 18 11.89 6.35 19.66
CA TYR A 18 12.46 5.58 18.57
C TYR A 18 11.30 5.38 17.60
N GLU A 19 11.28 6.18 16.53
CA GLU A 19 10.40 5.96 15.41
C GLU A 19 10.65 4.51 15.00
N LYS A 20 9.66 3.66 15.28
CA LYS A 20 9.68 2.25 14.95
C LYS A 20 10.03 2.18 13.47
N GLU A 21 11.23 1.68 13.15
CA GLU A 21 11.70 1.57 11.77
C GLU A 21 10.57 0.95 10.95
N PHE A 22 10.09 1.69 9.94
CA PHE A 22 9.00 1.22 9.12
C PHE A 22 9.50 0.05 8.29
N GLU A 23 9.28 -1.16 8.79
CA GLU A 23 9.57 -2.38 8.06
C GLU A 23 8.47 -2.63 7.03
N LEU A 24 8.85 -2.54 5.76
CA LEU A 24 7.97 -2.86 4.64
C LEU A 24 7.74 -4.37 4.61
N LYS A 25 6.55 -4.81 5.02
CA LYS A 25 6.21 -6.24 5.03
C LYS A 25 6.00 -6.77 3.61
N PRO A 26 6.32 -8.05 3.33
CA PRO A 26 5.89 -8.71 2.10
C PRO A 26 4.36 -8.65 1.99
N PRO A 27 3.75 -8.50 0.80
CA PRO A 27 4.36 -8.49 -0.52
C PRO A 27 4.67 -7.07 -1.03
N TRP A 28 4.56 -6.02 -0.21
CA TRP A 28 4.66 -4.63 -0.68
C TRP A 28 5.98 -4.33 -1.40
N GLN A 29 7.10 -4.83 -0.88
CA GLN A 29 8.40 -4.67 -1.55
C GLN A 29 8.43 -5.37 -2.91
N GLU A 30 7.90 -6.60 -2.98
CA GLU A 30 7.87 -7.39 -4.20
C GLU A 30 6.95 -6.77 -5.26
N LEU A 31 5.81 -6.21 -4.83
CA LEU A 31 4.89 -5.47 -5.69
C LEU A 31 5.54 -4.22 -6.28
N ILE A 32 6.30 -3.48 -5.49
CA ILE A 32 7.03 -2.29 -5.96
C ILE A 32 8.09 -2.67 -6.98
N ILE A 33 8.91 -3.69 -6.70
CA ILE A 33 9.93 -4.17 -7.63
C ILE A 33 9.29 -4.62 -8.94
N TRP A 34 8.22 -5.42 -8.86
CA TRP A 34 7.49 -5.91 -10.03
C TRP A 34 6.83 -4.78 -10.84
N ALA A 35 6.27 -3.77 -10.18
CA ALA A 35 5.65 -2.65 -10.88
C ALA A 35 6.69 -1.77 -11.59
N LEU A 36 7.91 -1.68 -11.06
CA LEU A 36 8.99 -0.83 -11.56
C LEU A 36 10.04 -1.57 -12.39
N GLU A 37 9.84 -2.87 -12.68
CA GLU A 37 10.75 -3.72 -13.44
C GLU A 37 11.20 -3.06 -14.76
N ASP A 38 10.28 -2.35 -15.42
CA ASP A 38 10.50 -1.67 -16.70
C ASP A 38 11.12 -0.25 -16.57
N LEU A 39 11.16 0.35 -15.38
CA LEU A 39 11.41 1.79 -15.18
C LEU A 39 12.77 2.13 -14.53
N ASN A 40 13.52 1.09 -14.11
CA ASN A 40 14.78 1.21 -13.35
C ASN A 40 14.73 2.37 -12.33
N ALA A 41 13.63 2.42 -11.57
CA ALA A 41 13.32 3.50 -10.64
C ALA A 41 13.32 2.96 -9.22
N SER A 42 13.76 3.78 -8.27
CA SER A 42 13.64 3.53 -6.84
C SER A 42 12.68 4.54 -6.21
N LEU A 43 11.95 4.09 -5.19
CA LEU A 43 11.01 4.92 -4.44
C LEU A 43 11.51 5.14 -3.02
N ASN A 44 11.35 6.37 -2.53
CA ASN A 44 11.60 6.68 -1.12
C ASN A 44 10.48 6.07 -0.26
N ILE A 45 10.81 5.73 0.99
CA ILE A 45 9.89 5.16 1.97
C ILE A 45 8.63 6.01 2.20
N THR A 46 8.74 7.33 2.11
CA THR A 46 7.58 8.23 2.23
C THR A 46 6.59 8.04 1.08
N ILE A 47 7.09 7.88 -0.15
CA ILE A 47 6.26 7.62 -1.34
C ILE A 47 5.62 6.24 -1.24
N ILE A 48 6.38 5.25 -0.77
CA ILE A 48 5.87 3.88 -0.54
C ILE A 48 4.70 3.88 0.44
N LYS A 49 4.78 4.64 1.53
CA LYS A 49 3.65 4.78 2.48
C LYS A 49 2.42 5.38 1.80
N ASN A 50 2.60 6.43 0.99
CA ASN A 50 1.50 7.06 0.28
C ASN A 50 0.84 6.09 -0.72
N ILE A 51 1.64 5.32 -1.47
CA ILE A 51 1.17 4.28 -2.38
C ILE A 51 0.32 3.24 -1.63
N ILE A 52 0.78 2.77 -0.46
CA ILE A 52 0.05 1.76 0.32
C ILE A 52 -1.31 2.30 0.79
N GLU A 53 -1.36 3.55 1.25
CA GLU A 53 -2.63 4.17 1.64
C GLU A 53 -3.57 4.37 0.44
N GLU A 54 -3.06 4.84 -0.70
CA GLU A 54 -3.85 4.98 -1.94
C GLU A 54 -4.40 3.62 -2.42
N ILE A 55 -3.61 2.54 -2.31
CA ILE A 55 -4.06 1.19 -2.65
C ILE A 55 -5.17 0.70 -1.72
N LYS A 56 -5.12 1.05 -0.42
CA LYS A 56 -6.20 0.71 0.52
C LYS A 56 -7.50 1.40 0.13
N ASP A 57 -7.42 2.66 -0.32
CA ASP A 57 -8.58 3.46 -0.73
C ASP A 57 -9.32 2.89 -1.94
N ILE A 58 -8.64 2.18 -2.85
CA ILE A 58 -9.27 1.43 -3.97
C ILE A 58 -10.41 0.55 -3.46
N THR A 59 -10.23 -0.03 -2.28
CA THR A 59 -11.13 -1.04 -1.72
C THR A 59 -12.08 -0.50 -0.67
N ALA A 60 -12.19 0.83 -0.53
CA ALA A 60 -13.10 1.45 0.44
C ALA A 60 -14.56 1.03 0.21
N SER A 61 -14.97 0.87 -1.04
CA SER A 61 -16.29 0.37 -1.43
C SER A 61 -16.23 -0.39 -2.77
N ALA A 62 -17.30 -1.12 -3.10
CA ALA A 62 -17.39 -1.78 -4.41
C ALA A 62 -17.45 -0.78 -5.57
N GLU A 63 -18.11 0.35 -5.37
CA GLU A 63 -18.16 1.45 -6.36
C GLU A 63 -16.78 2.07 -6.57
N SER A 64 -16.06 2.37 -5.48
CA SER A 64 -14.66 2.85 -5.54
C SER A 64 -13.77 1.90 -6.33
N PHE A 65 -13.92 0.58 -6.10
CA PHE A 65 -13.17 -0.42 -6.83
C PHE A 65 -13.42 -0.32 -8.34
N PHE A 66 -14.68 -0.28 -8.79
CA PHE A 66 -14.96 -0.18 -10.21
C PHE A 66 -14.50 1.14 -10.82
N ASN A 67 -14.75 2.27 -10.15
CA ASN A 67 -14.37 3.59 -10.65
C ASN A 67 -12.86 3.77 -10.78
N ILE A 68 -12.08 3.21 -9.85
CA ILE A 68 -10.62 3.37 -9.83
C ILE A 68 -9.93 2.33 -10.71
N THR A 69 -10.49 1.13 -10.85
CA THR A 69 -9.89 0.04 -11.65
C THR A 69 -10.32 0.05 -13.12
N GLU A 70 -11.17 0.98 -13.53
CA GLU A 70 -11.66 1.08 -14.90
C GLU A 70 -10.53 1.38 -15.89
N GLY A 71 -10.47 0.61 -16.99
CA GLY A 71 -9.51 0.84 -18.07
C GLY A 71 -8.08 0.35 -17.83
N HIS A 72 -7.79 -0.30 -16.69
CA HIS A 72 -6.45 -0.82 -16.40
C HIS A 72 -6.34 -2.32 -16.69
N CYS A 73 -5.36 -2.70 -17.52
CA CYS A 73 -5.06 -4.10 -17.81
C CYS A 73 -3.55 -4.34 -17.96
N ILE A 74 -3.08 -5.45 -17.40
CA ILE A 74 -1.75 -5.98 -17.65
C ILE A 74 -1.86 -7.06 -18.73
N GLY A 75 -1.12 -6.90 -19.82
CA GLY A 75 -1.06 -7.90 -20.89
C GLY A 75 -0.51 -9.22 -20.37
N GLY A 76 -1.16 -10.34 -20.72
CA GLY A 76 -0.70 -11.68 -20.37
C GLY A 76 -0.84 -12.06 -18.89
N PHE A 77 -1.62 -11.31 -18.10
CA PHE A 77 -1.87 -11.64 -16.71
C PHE A 77 -2.57 -12.99 -16.57
N MET A 78 -2.01 -13.84 -15.70
CA MET A 78 -2.60 -15.09 -15.25
C MET A 78 -2.53 -15.10 -13.73
N PHE A 79 -3.64 -15.41 -13.05
CA PHE A 79 -3.68 -15.45 -11.59
C PHE A 79 -3.02 -16.72 -11.06
N ASP A 80 -1.69 -16.77 -11.17
CA ASP A 80 -0.83 -17.89 -10.82
C ASP A 80 -0.38 -17.87 -9.34
N ASN A 81 0.45 -18.85 -8.96
CA ASN A 81 0.96 -19.03 -7.60
C ASN A 81 1.59 -17.77 -6.99
N LYS A 82 2.28 -16.94 -7.79
CA LYS A 82 2.91 -15.71 -7.31
C LYS A 82 1.83 -14.71 -6.91
N TYR A 83 0.88 -14.44 -7.81
CA TYR A 83 -0.22 -13.51 -7.53
C TYR A 83 -1.17 -14.02 -6.44
N VAL A 84 -1.41 -15.33 -6.36
CA VAL A 84 -2.19 -15.96 -5.29
C VAL A 84 -1.54 -15.75 -3.93
N THR A 85 -0.21 -15.86 -3.85
CA THR A 85 0.53 -15.64 -2.60
C THR A 85 0.40 -14.17 -2.15
N TRP A 86 0.59 -13.23 -3.07
CA TRP A 86 0.42 -11.80 -2.79
C TRP A 86 -1.02 -11.47 -2.39
N ALA A 87 -1.99 -11.95 -3.15
CA ALA A 87 -3.41 -11.78 -2.87
C ALA A 87 -3.78 -12.30 -1.48
N SER A 88 -3.28 -13.48 -1.10
CA SER A 88 -3.53 -14.07 0.22
C SER A 88 -3.04 -13.17 1.33
N PHE A 89 -1.83 -12.59 1.20
CA PHE A 89 -1.33 -11.65 2.20
C PHE A 89 -2.15 -10.35 2.22
N LEU A 90 -2.41 -9.74 1.06
CA LEU A 90 -3.18 -8.50 0.97
C LEU A 90 -4.58 -8.65 1.56
N LEU A 91 -5.23 -9.81 1.40
CA LEU A 91 -6.52 -10.11 2.03
C LEU A 91 -6.45 -10.23 3.56
N THR A 92 -5.30 -10.60 4.12
CA THR A 92 -5.11 -10.64 5.58
C THR A 92 -4.88 -9.25 6.17
N GLU A 93 -4.15 -8.39 5.45
CA GLU A 93 -3.81 -7.05 5.90
C GLU A 93 -4.96 -6.06 5.66
N ILE A 94 -5.56 -6.07 4.46
CA ILE A 94 -6.55 -5.11 4.01
C ILE A 94 -7.95 -5.71 4.17
N LYS A 95 -8.58 -5.45 5.33
CA LYS A 95 -9.93 -5.96 5.64
C LYS A 95 -11.00 -5.51 4.63
N SER A 96 -10.85 -4.30 4.08
CA SER A 96 -11.75 -3.73 3.08
C SER A 96 -11.67 -4.51 1.76
N LEU A 97 -10.47 -4.85 1.28
CA LEU A 97 -10.24 -5.71 0.12
C LEU A 97 -10.98 -7.05 0.26
N LYS A 98 -10.87 -7.70 1.42
CA LYS A 98 -11.57 -8.97 1.68
C LYS A 98 -13.09 -8.83 1.59
N LYS A 99 -13.65 -7.74 2.12
CA LYS A 99 -15.10 -7.46 2.04
C LYS A 99 -15.55 -7.18 0.61
N VAL A 100 -14.82 -6.32 -0.10
CA VAL A 100 -15.13 -5.96 -1.49
C VAL A 100 -15.04 -7.19 -2.38
N ARG A 101 -13.97 -8.00 -2.28
CA ARG A 101 -13.84 -9.26 -3.01
C ARG A 101 -15.02 -10.18 -2.77
N TYR A 102 -15.43 -10.40 -1.51
CA TYR A 102 -16.57 -11.27 -1.19
C TYR A 102 -17.91 -10.73 -1.73
N TYR A 103 -18.05 -9.40 -1.84
CA TYR A 103 -19.25 -8.78 -2.38
C TYR A 103 -19.32 -8.87 -3.90
N ILE A 104 -18.19 -8.64 -4.58
CA ILE A 104 -18.11 -8.54 -6.03
C ILE A 104 -17.90 -9.93 -6.67
N VAL A 105 -17.13 -10.83 -6.06
CA VAL A 105 -16.79 -12.14 -6.63
C VAL A 105 -17.60 -13.26 -5.97
N PRO A 106 -18.23 -14.18 -6.75
CA PRO A 106 -18.33 -14.21 -8.22
C PRO A 106 -19.54 -13.44 -8.77
N LYS A 107 -20.20 -12.60 -7.95
CA LYS A 107 -21.52 -12.02 -8.28
C LYS A 107 -21.52 -11.07 -9.48
N LEU A 108 -20.45 -10.29 -9.64
CA LEU A 108 -20.33 -9.23 -10.64
C LEU A 108 -19.20 -9.53 -11.63
N ILE A 109 -18.06 -10.07 -11.16
CA ILE A 109 -16.91 -10.45 -11.98
C ILE A 109 -16.28 -11.75 -11.48
N SER A 110 -15.45 -12.38 -12.31
CA SER A 110 -14.69 -13.57 -11.93
C SER A 110 -13.53 -13.25 -10.97
N GLU A 111 -12.99 -14.28 -10.31
CA GLU A 111 -11.81 -14.14 -9.44
C GLU A 111 -10.61 -13.60 -10.23
N ASP A 112 -10.36 -14.14 -11.42
CA ASP A 112 -9.26 -13.72 -12.30
C ASP A 112 -9.42 -12.27 -12.74
N GLU A 113 -10.63 -11.86 -13.10
CA GLU A 113 -10.91 -10.48 -13.52
C GLU A 113 -10.75 -9.50 -12.34
N PHE A 114 -11.18 -9.89 -11.15
CA PHE A 114 -10.99 -9.09 -9.93
C PHE A 114 -9.51 -8.83 -9.67
N TRP A 115 -8.68 -9.88 -9.68
CA TRP A 115 -7.25 -9.74 -9.43
C TRP A 115 -6.51 -9.05 -10.57
N LEU A 116 -6.91 -9.28 -11.82
CA LEU A 116 -6.38 -8.55 -12.97
C LEU A 116 -6.57 -7.05 -12.78
N LYS A 117 -7.81 -6.61 -12.52
CA LYS A 117 -8.15 -5.20 -12.31
C LYS A 117 -7.37 -4.62 -11.12
N TYR A 118 -7.34 -5.35 -10.01
CA TYR A 118 -6.68 -4.90 -8.79
C TYR A 118 -5.16 -4.75 -8.97
N PHE A 119 -4.46 -5.77 -9.47
CA PHE A 119 -3.01 -5.70 -9.68
C PHE A 119 -2.61 -4.74 -10.80
N SER A 120 -3.45 -4.58 -11.84
CA SER A 120 -3.22 -3.57 -12.89
C SER A 120 -3.23 -2.16 -12.31
N THR A 121 -4.18 -1.89 -11.43
CA THR A 121 -4.32 -0.59 -10.77
C THR A 121 -3.17 -0.33 -9.80
N ILE A 122 -2.76 -1.34 -9.01
CA ILE A 122 -1.55 -1.26 -8.16
C ILE A 122 -0.32 -0.90 -8.99
N LYS A 123 -0.08 -1.60 -10.11
CA LYS A 123 1.06 -1.32 -10.99
C LYS A 123 1.01 0.12 -11.50
N MET A 124 -0.16 0.59 -11.94
CA MET A 124 -0.37 1.96 -12.41
C MET A 124 -0.04 3.01 -11.34
N ILE A 125 -0.57 2.85 -10.11
CA ILE A 125 -0.31 3.77 -9.00
C ILE A 125 1.19 3.85 -8.71
N ILE A 126 1.87 2.71 -8.60
CA ILE A 126 3.31 2.67 -8.31
C ILE A 126 4.11 3.37 -9.44
N VAL A 127 3.78 3.07 -10.69
CA VAL A 127 4.41 3.67 -11.87
C VAL A 127 4.20 5.19 -11.90
N LYS A 128 2.97 5.66 -11.62
CA LYS A 128 2.62 7.08 -11.56
C LYS A 128 3.49 7.81 -10.51
N HIS A 129 3.55 7.28 -9.30
CA HIS A 129 4.38 7.85 -8.22
C HIS A 129 5.87 7.85 -8.58
N ALA A 130 6.37 6.81 -9.26
CA ALA A 130 7.76 6.78 -9.72
C ALA A 130 8.06 7.85 -10.78
N PHE A 131 7.13 8.12 -11.69
CA PHE A 131 7.27 9.19 -12.68
C PHE A 131 7.22 10.58 -12.05
N GLU A 132 6.33 10.80 -11.08
CA GLU A 132 6.23 12.07 -10.35
C GLU A 132 7.50 12.34 -9.53
N SER A 133 8.10 11.29 -8.96
CA SER A 133 9.35 11.37 -8.19
C SER A 133 10.57 11.74 -9.05
N LYS A 134 10.60 11.37 -10.33
CA LYS A 134 11.69 11.75 -11.26
C LYS A 134 11.64 13.21 -11.71
N LYS A 135 10.53 13.91 -11.49
CA LYS A 135 10.36 15.32 -11.89
C LYS A 135 10.84 16.32 -10.82
N GLN A 136 11.07 15.86 -9.59
CA GLN A 136 11.63 16.64 -8.49
C GLN A 136 13.16 16.56 -8.50
#